data_AF-A0A6L3AA94-F1
#
_entry.id   AF-A0A6L3AA94-F1
#
_cell.length_a   1.000
_cell.length_b   1.000
_cell.length_c   1.000
_cell.angle_alpha   90.00
_cell.angle_beta   90.00
_cell.angle_gamma   90.00
#
_symmetry.space_group_name_H-M   'P 1'
#
loop_
_entity.id
_entity.type
_entity.pdbx_description
1 polymer ?
#
loop_
_entity_poly.entity_id
_entity_poly.type
_entity_poly.pdbx_seq_one_letter_code
_entity_poly.pdbx_strand_id
1 'polypeptide(L)'
;MTIVGELLARHHERLSGFPAPLEQHYEAGLRSLAPLLTPSQLQTWAETGVELTGLSLRSWEAALEYFRAAPLIPGGTSWEAIETLGHEAVTMAAESAPLAVSFLRSAPQTMETIGPSHVRQWADMGRKLYKGNWKSSALAGQFFEISPGLYAVLRPGQASRLILFVDELSRHSYELAAACLASAPDVLNRLDEDDRSPFLGFAIELAQSSWADTRLYFERGTQLMHKVHAPLRERFLLLTAQAARGQNRSAFQYFEESSVALGELEPDEHFTVLELAEQLAPYSPYAAMDFITAVPQVLQRIRIDELRGWQEAGLRILQVSHDGGEAYFRLQSSRSEDIIETLSARVELSRVGEILRLYCKALTGRDVAVQSSSALADKGIGWVNENHASTEGTTIFLPEVMETFHEKPDNFAAYKVFSTHQSAHLEFGSFEFDFERPGTHFGNLRSGIASSGSATTHM
;
A
#
# COMPACT_ATOMS: atom_id res chain seq x y z
N MET A 1 61.14 -24.40 -5.96
CA MET A 1 60.42 -24.26 -4.68
C MET A 1 58.93 -24.27 -5.01
N THR A 2 58.02 -24.41 -4.05
CA THR A 2 56.60 -24.18 -4.37
C THR A 2 56.39 -22.68 -4.60
N ILE A 3 55.50 -22.29 -5.52
CA ILE A 3 55.18 -20.88 -5.78
C ILE A 3 54.79 -20.14 -4.49
N VAL A 4 54.09 -20.82 -3.57
CA VAL A 4 53.75 -20.30 -2.23
C VAL A 4 55.00 -19.93 -1.43
N GLY A 5 56.01 -20.81 -1.39
CA GLY A 5 57.25 -20.54 -0.66
C GLY A 5 58.05 -19.38 -1.28
N GLU A 6 58.05 -19.27 -2.61
CA GLU A 6 58.70 -18.16 -3.33
C GLU A 6 58.02 -16.82 -3.03
N LEU A 7 56.68 -16.77 -3.02
CA LEU A 7 55.91 -15.56 -2.71
C LEU A 7 56.04 -15.14 -1.24
N LEU A 8 56.03 -16.09 -0.29
CA LEU A 8 56.28 -15.81 1.13
C LEU A 8 57.66 -15.17 1.33
N ALA A 9 58.71 -15.78 0.76
CA ALA A 9 60.07 -15.24 0.86
C ALA A 9 60.20 -13.86 0.20
N ARG A 10 59.55 -13.65 -0.95
CA ARG A 10 59.57 -12.38 -1.69
C ARG A 10 58.95 -11.22 -0.91
N HIS A 11 57.87 -11.46 -0.18
CA HIS A 11 57.09 -10.39 0.47
C HIS A 11 57.30 -10.28 1.98
N HIS A 12 58.04 -11.21 2.61
CA HIS A 12 58.33 -11.22 4.04
C HIS A 12 58.85 -9.87 4.59
N GLU A 13 59.90 -9.31 3.98
CA GLU A 13 60.51 -8.05 4.43
C GLU A 13 59.48 -6.91 4.49
N ARG A 14 58.60 -6.82 3.48
CA ARG A 14 57.56 -5.79 3.42
C ARG A 14 56.43 -6.04 4.43
N LEU A 15 55.99 -7.29 4.59
CA LEU A 15 54.86 -7.62 5.46
C LEU A 15 55.24 -7.62 6.95
N SER A 16 56.49 -7.95 7.29
CA SER A 16 57.00 -7.95 8.66
C SER A 16 56.99 -6.57 9.35
N GLY A 17 56.87 -5.49 8.57
CA GLY A 17 56.72 -4.12 9.07
C GLY A 17 55.32 -3.80 9.61
N PHE A 18 54.35 -4.69 9.44
CA PHE A 18 52.96 -4.53 9.87
C PHE A 18 52.60 -5.49 11.02
N PRO A 19 51.42 -5.35 11.65
CA PRO A 19 50.98 -6.30 12.68
C PRO A 19 50.97 -7.75 12.18
N ALA A 20 51.44 -8.67 13.03
CA ALA A 20 51.60 -10.09 12.71
C ALA A 20 50.39 -10.77 12.03
N PRO A 21 49.11 -10.44 12.34
CA PRO A 21 47.97 -11.01 11.63
C PRO A 21 48.00 -10.81 10.11
N LEU A 22 48.62 -9.73 9.61
CA LEU A 22 48.68 -9.46 8.17
C LEU A 22 49.43 -10.57 7.43
N GLU A 23 50.64 -10.90 7.89
CA GLU A 23 51.47 -11.95 7.29
C GLU A 23 50.86 -13.35 7.50
N GLN A 24 50.26 -13.60 8.67
CA GLN A 24 49.57 -14.86 8.94
C GLN A 24 48.39 -15.11 7.99
N HIS A 25 47.55 -14.09 7.76
CA HIS A 25 46.44 -14.20 6.82
C HIS A 25 46.91 -14.27 5.38
N TYR A 26 48.01 -13.59 5.03
CA TYR A 26 48.63 -13.71 3.71
C TYR A 26 49.07 -15.16 3.42
N GLU A 27 49.78 -15.78 4.36
CA GLU A 27 50.20 -17.18 4.26
C GLU A 27 49.01 -18.14 4.15
N ALA A 28 47.97 -17.92 4.97
CA ALA A 28 46.76 -18.72 4.93
C ALA A 28 46.03 -18.61 3.58
N GLY A 29 45.89 -17.38 3.05
CA GLY A 29 45.27 -17.11 1.75
C GLY A 29 46.03 -17.71 0.57
N LEU A 30 47.37 -17.62 0.58
CA LEU A 30 48.20 -18.28 -0.42
C LEU A 30 47.97 -19.79 -0.45
N ARG A 31 47.92 -20.42 0.73
CA ARG A 31 47.70 -21.87 0.84
C ARG A 31 46.30 -22.28 0.40
N SER A 32 45.28 -21.47 0.68
CA SER A 32 43.90 -21.78 0.28
C SER A 32 43.67 -21.62 -1.23
N LEU A 33 44.31 -20.63 -1.86
CA LEU A 33 44.14 -20.34 -3.28
C LEU A 33 45.10 -21.10 -4.20
N ALA A 34 46.27 -21.53 -3.70
CA ALA A 34 47.25 -22.30 -4.48
C ALA A 34 46.68 -23.54 -5.23
N PRO A 35 45.76 -24.36 -4.66
CA PRO A 35 45.18 -25.47 -5.41
C PRO A 35 44.14 -25.03 -6.45
N LEU A 36 43.65 -23.79 -6.40
CA LEU A 36 42.56 -23.27 -7.24
C LEU A 36 43.04 -22.41 -8.40
N LEU A 37 44.22 -21.77 -8.26
CA LEU A 37 44.73 -20.77 -9.18
C LEU A 37 46.02 -21.22 -9.88
N THR A 38 46.27 -20.69 -11.08
CA THR A 38 47.58 -20.86 -11.72
C THR A 38 48.66 -20.08 -10.97
N PRO A 39 49.96 -20.42 -11.13
CA PRO A 39 51.04 -19.68 -10.48
C PRO A 39 51.04 -18.17 -10.80
N SER A 40 50.68 -17.79 -12.02
CA SER A 40 50.60 -16.38 -12.42
C SER A 40 49.43 -15.66 -11.74
N GLN A 41 48.27 -16.31 -11.65
CA GLN A 41 47.10 -15.76 -10.95
C GLN A 41 47.37 -15.60 -9.45
N LEU A 42 47.99 -16.61 -8.82
CA LEU A 42 48.36 -16.54 -7.41
C LEU A 42 49.37 -15.42 -7.15
N GLN A 43 50.31 -15.21 -8.07
CA GLN A 43 51.25 -14.09 -8.01
C GLN A 43 50.52 -12.74 -8.12
N THR A 44 49.61 -12.58 -9.08
CA THR A 44 48.81 -11.35 -9.21
C THR A 44 47.99 -11.07 -7.94
N TRP A 45 47.33 -12.08 -7.39
CA TRP A 45 46.59 -11.95 -6.12
C TRP A 45 47.50 -11.48 -4.97
N ALA A 46 48.69 -12.08 -4.85
CA ALA A 46 49.66 -11.69 -3.84
C ALA A 46 50.14 -10.24 -4.02
N GLU A 47 50.45 -9.85 -5.25
CA GLU A 47 50.90 -8.50 -5.59
C GLU A 47 49.83 -7.46 -5.29
N THR A 48 48.56 -7.73 -5.61
CA THR A 48 47.41 -6.86 -5.26
C THR A 48 47.28 -6.66 -3.76
N GLY A 49 47.35 -7.73 -2.97
CA GLY A 49 47.27 -7.60 -1.51
C GLY A 49 48.46 -6.85 -0.89
N VAL A 50 49.65 -7.01 -1.46
CA VAL A 50 50.86 -6.27 -1.05
C VAL A 50 50.77 -4.79 -1.47
N GLU A 51 50.20 -4.49 -2.63
CA GLU A 51 49.92 -3.13 -3.09
C GLU A 51 49.00 -2.40 -2.09
N LEU A 52 47.92 -3.06 -1.66
CA LEU A 52 46.98 -2.52 -0.66
C LEU A 52 47.68 -2.05 0.62
N THR A 53 48.80 -2.65 1.04
CA THR A 53 49.51 -2.22 2.26
C THR A 53 50.14 -0.83 2.16
N GLY A 54 50.30 -0.29 0.95
CA GLY A 54 51.10 0.91 0.68
C GLY A 54 50.33 2.10 0.12
N LEU A 55 49.01 2.01 -0.07
CA LEU A 55 48.21 3.08 -0.67
C LEU A 55 47.97 4.28 0.26
N SER A 56 47.84 4.05 1.58
CA SER A 56 47.72 5.10 2.59
C SER A 56 48.17 4.60 3.97
N LEU A 57 48.25 5.49 4.97
CA LEU A 57 48.73 5.14 6.33
C LEU A 57 47.96 3.96 6.96
N ARG A 58 46.67 3.81 6.66
CA ARG A 58 45.81 2.74 7.20
C ARG A 58 45.36 1.71 6.16
N SER A 59 45.84 1.78 4.92
CA SER A 59 45.39 0.85 3.86
C SER A 59 45.82 -0.61 4.11
N TRP A 60 46.80 -0.84 4.99
CA TRP A 60 47.16 -2.18 5.46
C TRP A 60 45.99 -2.91 6.15
N GLU A 61 45.02 -2.19 6.73
CA GLU A 61 43.80 -2.81 7.27
C GLU A 61 42.93 -3.42 6.16
N ALA A 62 42.90 -2.79 4.97
CA ALA A 62 42.23 -3.36 3.81
C ALA A 62 42.99 -4.58 3.28
N ALA A 63 44.33 -4.52 3.21
CA ALA A 63 45.15 -5.68 2.86
C ALA A 63 44.90 -6.87 3.81
N LEU A 64 44.77 -6.62 5.11
CA LEU A 64 44.43 -7.62 6.11
C LEU A 64 43.08 -8.30 5.81
N GLU A 65 42.03 -7.52 5.53
CA GLU A 65 40.72 -8.08 5.18
C GLU A 65 40.75 -8.82 3.82
N TYR A 66 41.53 -8.35 2.84
CA TYR A 66 41.72 -9.03 1.55
C TYR A 66 42.32 -10.43 1.73
N PHE A 67 43.38 -10.53 2.53
CA PHE A 67 44.00 -11.82 2.84
C PHE A 67 43.10 -12.71 3.69
N ARG A 68 42.38 -12.13 4.66
CA ARG A 68 41.40 -12.86 5.48
C ARG A 68 40.24 -13.41 4.66
N ALA A 69 39.80 -12.70 3.62
CA ALA A 69 38.70 -13.11 2.77
C ALA A 69 39.05 -14.34 1.91
N ALA A 70 40.30 -14.49 1.48
CA ALA A 70 40.72 -15.56 0.56
C ALA A 70 40.30 -17.00 0.93
N PRO A 71 40.48 -17.49 2.19
CA PRO A 71 40.02 -18.82 2.57
C PRO A 71 38.49 -18.93 2.73
N LEU A 72 37.77 -17.80 2.74
CA LEU A 72 36.31 -17.73 2.92
C LEU A 72 35.56 -17.52 1.60
N ILE A 73 36.26 -17.25 0.49
CA ILE A 73 35.64 -17.07 -0.82
C ILE A 73 34.86 -18.34 -1.20
N PRO A 74 33.61 -18.22 -1.69
CA PRO A 74 32.81 -19.39 -2.06
C PRO A 74 33.52 -20.30 -3.06
N GLY A 75 33.37 -21.61 -2.86
CA GLY A 75 33.92 -22.61 -3.78
C GLY A 75 33.39 -22.44 -5.21
N GLY A 76 34.26 -22.60 -6.21
CA GLY A 76 33.89 -22.40 -7.62
C GLY A 76 33.93 -20.95 -8.10
N THR A 77 34.38 -20.01 -7.27
CA THR A 77 34.64 -18.63 -7.70
C THR A 77 35.71 -18.59 -8.79
N SER A 78 35.44 -17.89 -9.90
CA SER A 78 36.38 -17.73 -11.00
C SER A 78 37.52 -16.78 -10.63
N TRP A 79 38.67 -16.93 -11.31
CA TRP A 79 39.77 -15.97 -11.19
C TRP A 79 39.32 -14.54 -11.49
N GLU A 80 38.51 -14.33 -12.53
CA GLU A 80 37.99 -13.02 -12.91
C GLU A 80 37.25 -12.32 -11.76
N ALA A 81 36.48 -13.06 -10.95
CA ALA A 81 35.80 -12.50 -9.80
C ALA A 81 36.76 -12.15 -8.64
N ILE A 82 37.79 -12.98 -8.40
CA ILE A 82 38.84 -12.72 -7.40
C ILE A 82 39.68 -11.49 -7.81
N GLU A 83 40.04 -11.41 -9.09
CA GLU A 83 40.78 -10.30 -9.67
C GLU A 83 39.95 -9.00 -9.61
N THR A 84 38.67 -9.07 -9.97
CA THR A 84 37.74 -7.95 -9.82
C THR A 84 37.67 -7.50 -8.36
N LEU A 85 37.46 -8.42 -7.40
CA LEU A 85 37.43 -8.09 -5.97
C LEU A 85 38.69 -7.32 -5.52
N GLY A 86 39.86 -7.79 -5.94
CA GLY A 86 41.13 -7.13 -5.65
C GLY A 86 41.25 -5.74 -6.29
N HIS A 87 40.90 -5.62 -7.57
CA HIS A 87 40.94 -4.35 -8.29
C HIS A 87 40.01 -3.30 -7.65
N GLU A 88 38.76 -3.68 -7.39
CA GLU A 88 37.77 -2.78 -6.78
C GLU A 88 38.22 -2.36 -5.35
N ALA A 89 38.84 -3.27 -4.59
CA ALA A 89 39.39 -2.97 -3.28
C ALA A 89 40.57 -1.99 -3.33
N VAL A 90 41.48 -2.13 -4.30
CA VAL A 90 42.59 -1.19 -4.52
C VAL A 90 42.05 0.20 -4.85
N THR A 91 41.07 0.29 -5.77
CA THR A 91 40.42 1.57 -6.09
C THR A 91 39.80 2.21 -4.85
N MET A 92 39.02 1.46 -4.07
CA MET A 92 38.41 1.99 -2.84
C MET A 92 39.46 2.38 -1.80
N ALA A 93 40.53 1.60 -1.62
CA ALA A 93 41.55 1.87 -0.60
C ALA A 93 42.40 3.11 -0.91
N ALA A 94 42.57 3.43 -2.19
CA ALA A 94 43.21 4.67 -2.64
C ALA A 94 42.39 5.92 -2.26
N GLU A 95 41.06 5.81 -2.23
CA GLU A 95 40.16 6.90 -1.85
C GLU A 95 39.88 6.93 -0.33
N SER A 96 39.64 5.76 0.27
CA SER A 96 39.23 5.59 1.66
C SER A 96 39.55 4.18 2.17
N ALA A 97 40.57 4.04 3.03
CA ALA A 97 40.90 2.76 3.65
C ALA A 97 39.72 2.13 4.42
N PRO A 98 38.93 2.86 5.23
CA PRO A 98 37.75 2.29 5.90
C PRO A 98 36.70 1.73 4.94
N LEU A 99 36.51 2.37 3.78
CA LEU A 99 35.56 1.90 2.76
C LEU A 99 35.97 0.52 2.21
N ALA A 100 37.24 0.38 1.83
CA ALA A 100 37.79 -0.89 1.35
C ALA A 100 37.74 -1.99 2.42
N VAL A 101 37.95 -1.64 3.69
CA VAL A 101 37.83 -2.58 4.82
C VAL A 101 36.40 -3.13 4.92
N SER A 102 35.37 -2.28 4.93
CA SER A 102 33.97 -2.75 5.00
C SER A 102 33.56 -3.57 3.77
N PHE A 103 34.02 -3.20 2.57
CA PHE A 103 33.82 -3.96 1.34
C PHE A 103 34.43 -5.36 1.44
N LEU A 104 35.73 -5.46 1.73
CA LEU A 104 36.46 -6.73 1.77
C LEU A 104 35.98 -7.65 2.90
N ARG A 105 35.67 -7.08 4.07
CA ARG A 105 35.14 -7.85 5.20
C ARG A 105 33.81 -8.52 4.85
N SER A 106 32.96 -7.85 4.09
CA SER A 106 31.62 -8.33 3.73
C SER A 106 31.62 -9.16 2.44
N ALA A 107 32.73 -9.20 1.70
CA ALA A 107 32.82 -9.82 0.39
C ALA A 107 32.53 -11.32 0.39
N PRO A 108 33.11 -12.16 1.28
CA PRO A 108 32.86 -13.60 1.24
C PRO A 108 31.37 -13.97 1.33
N GLN A 109 30.68 -13.39 2.33
CA GLN A 109 29.27 -13.68 2.57
C GLN A 109 28.36 -13.03 1.51
N THR A 110 28.71 -11.84 1.02
CA THR A 110 27.92 -11.20 -0.05
C THR A 110 28.07 -11.94 -1.37
N MET A 111 29.29 -12.39 -1.72
CA MET A 111 29.54 -13.18 -2.93
C MET A 111 28.80 -14.53 -2.91
N GLU A 112 28.60 -15.10 -1.72
CA GLU A 112 27.79 -16.30 -1.54
C GLU A 112 26.31 -16.04 -1.88
N THR A 113 25.78 -14.87 -1.53
CA THR A 113 24.35 -14.53 -1.77
C THR A 113 24.08 -14.03 -3.19
N ILE A 114 24.90 -13.10 -3.72
CA ILE A 114 24.67 -12.52 -5.06
C ILE A 114 25.36 -13.28 -6.19
N GLY A 115 26.29 -14.17 -5.87
CA GLY A 115 27.14 -14.84 -6.83
C GLY A 115 28.38 -14.01 -7.24
N PRO A 116 29.55 -14.64 -7.48
CA PRO A 116 30.80 -13.93 -7.76
C PRO A 116 30.80 -13.00 -8.98
N SER A 117 29.95 -13.24 -9.98
CA SER A 117 29.85 -12.40 -11.18
C SER A 117 29.30 -11.00 -10.92
N HIS A 118 28.66 -10.77 -9.77
CA HIS A 118 28.03 -9.48 -9.44
C HIS A 118 28.89 -8.59 -8.53
N VAL A 119 30.12 -8.99 -8.19
CA VAL A 119 31.03 -8.22 -7.31
C VAL A 119 31.23 -6.79 -7.81
N ARG A 120 31.42 -6.61 -9.12
CA ARG A 120 31.62 -5.28 -9.71
C ARG A 120 30.40 -4.38 -9.53
N GLN A 121 29.21 -4.88 -9.86
CA GLN A 121 27.97 -4.13 -9.68
C GLN A 121 27.76 -3.75 -8.21
N TRP A 122 28.08 -4.67 -7.29
CA TRP A 122 28.01 -4.43 -5.86
C TRP A 122 29.01 -3.36 -5.39
N ALA A 123 30.26 -3.42 -5.86
CA ALA A 123 31.28 -2.40 -5.60
C ALA A 123 30.86 -1.01 -6.13
N ASP A 124 30.30 -0.95 -7.34
CA ASP A 124 29.78 0.28 -7.95
C ASP A 124 28.67 0.92 -7.11
N MET A 125 27.77 0.12 -6.53
CA MET A 125 26.72 0.61 -5.64
C MET A 125 27.27 1.26 -4.38
N GLY A 126 28.25 0.64 -3.72
CA GLY A 126 28.89 1.24 -2.54
C GLY A 126 29.68 2.51 -2.88
N ARG A 127 30.43 2.50 -3.99
CA ARG A 127 31.12 3.70 -4.49
C ARG A 127 30.17 4.84 -4.79
N LYS A 128 28.98 4.55 -5.33
CA LYS A 128 27.99 5.59 -5.63
C LYS A 128 27.61 6.39 -4.39
N LEU A 129 27.56 5.76 -3.21
CA LEU A 129 27.27 6.43 -1.94
C LEU A 129 28.46 7.22 -1.38
N TYR A 130 29.68 6.93 -1.81
CA TYR A 130 30.88 7.64 -1.38
C TYR A 130 31.06 8.95 -2.15
N LYS A 131 31.23 10.07 -1.42
CA LYS A 131 31.34 11.45 -1.94
C LYS A 131 32.59 12.16 -1.41
N GLY A 132 33.67 11.41 -1.14
CA GLY A 132 34.95 11.99 -0.72
C GLY A 132 35.04 12.45 0.74
N ASN A 133 34.05 12.16 1.59
CA ASN A 133 34.03 12.59 2.99
C ASN A 133 33.72 11.44 3.96
N TRP A 134 34.05 11.61 5.24
CA TRP A 134 33.91 10.55 6.25
C TRP A 134 32.46 10.10 6.48
N LYS A 135 31.45 10.98 6.33
CA LYS A 135 30.03 10.61 6.46
C LYS A 135 29.60 9.71 5.32
N SER A 136 29.97 10.07 4.09
CA SER A 136 29.71 9.25 2.89
C SER A 136 30.46 7.92 2.91
N SER A 137 31.69 7.90 3.46
CA SER A 137 32.45 6.67 3.70
C SER A 137 31.75 5.75 4.70
N ALA A 138 31.25 6.30 5.81
CA ALA A 138 30.48 5.55 6.80
C ALA A 138 29.18 4.98 6.22
N LEU A 139 28.43 5.77 5.44
CA LEU A 139 27.20 5.32 4.77
C LEU A 139 27.46 4.19 3.77
N ALA A 140 28.50 4.33 2.93
CA ALA A 140 28.90 3.29 1.99
C ALA A 140 29.44 2.03 2.69
N GLY A 141 30.20 2.19 3.79
CA GLY A 141 30.65 1.09 4.63
C GLY A 141 29.48 0.32 5.26
N GLN A 142 28.48 1.04 5.79
CA GLN A 142 27.25 0.44 6.29
C GLN A 142 26.50 -0.36 5.22
N PHE A 143 26.42 0.15 3.99
CA PHE A 143 25.84 -0.60 2.87
C PHE A 143 26.54 -1.94 2.66
N PHE A 144 27.87 -1.96 2.65
CA PHE A 144 28.62 -3.20 2.52
C PHE A 144 28.36 -4.17 3.68
N GLU A 145 28.37 -3.65 4.91
CA GLU A 145 28.15 -4.47 6.12
C GLU A 145 26.77 -5.13 6.16
N ILE A 146 25.72 -4.44 5.70
CA ILE A 146 24.37 -5.02 5.66
C ILE A 146 24.08 -5.81 4.38
N SER A 147 24.95 -5.75 3.37
CA SER A 147 24.71 -6.35 2.05
C SER A 147 24.34 -7.84 2.11
N PRO A 148 24.99 -8.71 2.90
CA PRO A 148 24.59 -10.11 2.99
C PRO A 148 23.12 -10.32 3.41
N GLY A 149 22.66 -9.57 4.41
CA GLY A 149 21.26 -9.61 4.87
C GLY A 149 20.31 -8.93 3.88
N LEU A 150 20.76 -7.88 3.22
CA LEU A 150 19.98 -7.17 2.21
C LEU A 150 19.67 -8.06 1.00
N TYR A 151 20.65 -8.81 0.51
CA TYR A 151 20.48 -9.73 -0.64
C TYR A 151 19.79 -11.05 -0.29
N ALA A 152 19.58 -11.35 1.00
CA ALA A 152 18.63 -12.39 1.38
C ALA A 152 17.18 -11.99 1.06
N VAL A 153 16.91 -10.70 0.86
CA VAL A 153 15.58 -10.15 0.57
C VAL A 153 15.51 -9.55 -0.84
N LEU A 154 16.55 -8.87 -1.31
CA LEU A 154 16.50 -8.11 -2.58
C LEU A 154 17.22 -8.80 -3.73
N ARG A 155 16.62 -8.69 -4.92
CA ARG A 155 17.33 -8.93 -6.19
C ARG A 155 18.30 -7.78 -6.50
N PRO A 156 19.36 -8.00 -7.31
CA PRO A 156 20.32 -6.95 -7.67
C PRO A 156 19.70 -5.66 -8.26
N GLY A 157 18.65 -5.79 -9.07
CA GLY A 157 17.93 -4.64 -9.61
C GLY A 157 17.18 -3.83 -8.54
N GLN A 158 16.62 -4.49 -7.53
CA GLN A 158 15.95 -3.84 -6.40
C GLN A 158 16.97 -3.16 -5.49
N ALA A 159 18.11 -3.82 -5.20
CA ALA A 159 19.21 -3.20 -4.46
C ALA A 159 19.72 -1.93 -5.16
N SER A 160 19.84 -1.96 -6.50
CA SER A 160 20.22 -0.77 -7.28
C SER A 160 19.24 0.40 -7.08
N ARG A 161 17.92 0.13 -6.96
CA ARG A 161 16.90 1.15 -6.65
C ARG A 161 17.00 1.66 -5.22
N LEU A 162 17.24 0.78 -4.25
CA LEU A 162 17.48 1.19 -2.87
C LEU A 162 18.68 2.14 -2.79
N ILE A 163 19.75 1.88 -3.54
CA ILE A 163 20.94 2.73 -3.54
C ILE A 163 20.70 4.07 -4.24
N LEU A 164 19.86 4.11 -5.28
CA LEU A 164 19.39 5.37 -5.84
C LEU A 164 18.64 6.22 -4.81
N PHE A 165 17.75 5.60 -4.06
CA PHE A 165 17.00 6.23 -2.98
C PHE A 165 17.91 6.75 -1.86
N VAL A 166 18.83 5.92 -1.37
CA VAL A 166 19.77 6.29 -0.30
C VAL A 166 20.73 7.39 -0.76
N ASP A 167 21.22 7.35 -2.01
CA ASP A 167 22.05 8.42 -2.60
C ASP A 167 21.29 9.74 -2.64
N GLU A 168 20.02 9.73 -3.10
CA GLU A 168 19.16 10.92 -3.11
C GLU A 168 18.99 11.50 -1.69
N LEU A 169 18.61 10.66 -0.73
CA LEU A 169 18.37 11.08 0.64
C LEU A 169 19.63 11.63 1.32
N SER A 170 20.81 11.07 0.99
CA SER A 170 22.10 11.49 1.54
C SER A 170 22.48 12.93 1.16
N ARG A 171 21.93 13.48 0.07
CA ARG A 171 22.13 14.88 -0.33
C ARG A 171 21.46 15.85 0.65
N HIS A 172 20.41 15.39 1.34
CA HIS A 172 19.69 16.14 2.36
C HIS A 172 20.17 15.80 3.77
N SER A 173 20.31 14.50 4.09
CA SER A 173 20.75 14.04 5.42
C SER A 173 21.35 12.64 5.39
N TYR A 174 22.65 12.54 5.71
CA TYR A 174 23.34 11.25 5.89
C TYR A 174 22.78 10.43 7.04
N GLU A 175 22.30 11.07 8.12
CA GLU A 175 21.73 10.36 9.27
C GLU A 175 20.43 9.66 8.88
N LEU A 176 19.57 10.36 8.13
CA LEU A 176 18.32 9.80 7.66
C LEU A 176 18.56 8.71 6.60
N ALA A 177 19.51 8.92 5.68
CA ALA A 177 19.95 7.91 4.72
C ALA A 177 20.47 6.63 5.40
N ALA A 178 21.32 6.78 6.42
CA ALA A 178 21.85 5.66 7.20
C ALA A 178 20.76 4.92 7.98
N ALA A 179 19.78 5.65 8.54
CA ALA A 179 18.65 5.04 9.26
C ALA A 179 17.74 4.25 8.32
N CYS A 180 17.41 4.79 7.13
CA CYS A 180 16.58 4.07 6.16
C CYS A 180 17.32 2.86 5.57
N LEU A 181 18.63 2.97 5.34
CA LEU A 181 19.46 1.86 4.89
C LEU A 181 19.50 0.73 5.94
N ALA A 182 19.64 1.08 7.23
CA ALA A 182 19.64 0.11 8.32
C ALA A 182 18.34 -0.68 8.43
N SER A 183 17.19 -0.01 8.25
CA SER A 183 15.87 -0.64 8.36
C SER A 183 15.39 -1.30 7.06
N ALA A 184 16.07 -1.06 5.93
CA ALA A 184 15.63 -1.54 4.62
C ALA A 184 15.42 -3.06 4.55
N PRO A 185 16.30 -3.94 5.08
CA PRO A 185 16.06 -5.39 5.04
C PRO A 185 14.73 -5.77 5.72
N ASP A 186 14.48 -5.25 6.92
CA ASP A 186 13.27 -5.56 7.69
C ASP A 186 12.01 -4.99 7.05
N VAL A 187 12.07 -3.78 6.49
CA VAL A 187 10.96 -3.13 5.81
C VAL A 187 10.60 -3.89 4.53
N LEU A 188 11.60 -4.20 3.70
CA LEU A 188 11.38 -4.83 2.40
C LEU A 188 11.01 -6.31 2.52
N ASN A 189 11.38 -6.98 3.62
CA ASN A 189 10.96 -8.35 3.91
C ASN A 189 9.46 -8.46 4.25
N ARG A 190 8.81 -7.36 4.63
CA ARG A 190 7.35 -7.32 4.88
C ARG A 190 6.53 -7.17 3.59
N LEU A 191 7.19 -6.91 2.46
CA LEU A 191 6.55 -6.75 1.16
C LEU A 191 6.70 -8.03 0.34
N ASP A 192 5.68 -8.28 -0.48
CA ASP A 192 5.74 -9.25 -1.57
C ASP A 192 6.87 -8.89 -2.54
N GLU A 193 7.46 -9.89 -3.19
CA GLU A 193 8.67 -9.69 -4.00
C GLU A 193 8.45 -8.67 -5.14
N ASP A 194 7.30 -8.74 -5.80
CA ASP A 194 6.93 -7.86 -6.91
C ASP A 194 6.69 -6.42 -6.46
N ASP A 195 6.31 -6.22 -5.18
CA ASP A 195 5.99 -4.92 -4.61
C ASP A 195 7.22 -4.10 -4.17
N ARG A 196 8.35 -4.76 -3.91
CA ARG A 196 9.60 -4.10 -3.47
C ARG A 196 10.09 -3.08 -4.48
N SER A 197 9.98 -3.41 -5.76
CA SER A 197 10.46 -2.58 -6.87
C SER A 197 9.64 -1.28 -7.03
N PRO A 198 8.30 -1.32 -7.10
CA PRO A 198 7.44 -0.13 -7.05
C PRO A 198 7.57 0.68 -5.76
N PHE A 199 7.65 0.01 -4.60
CA PHE A 199 7.81 0.66 -3.30
C PHE A 199 9.07 1.54 -3.25
N LEU A 200 10.22 0.99 -3.69
CA LEU A 200 11.46 1.75 -3.80
C LEU A 200 11.38 2.85 -4.87
N GLY A 201 10.60 2.64 -5.94
CA GLY A 201 10.34 3.67 -6.95
C GLY A 201 9.67 4.90 -6.35
N PHE A 202 8.60 4.72 -5.59
CA PHE A 202 7.93 5.82 -4.90
C PHE A 202 8.81 6.45 -3.81
N ALA A 203 9.62 5.66 -3.10
CA ALA A 203 10.57 6.17 -2.12
C ALA A 203 11.57 7.17 -2.73
N ILE A 204 12.05 6.93 -3.96
CA ILE A 204 12.95 7.86 -4.68
C ILE A 204 12.23 9.18 -4.96
N GLU A 205 11.00 9.12 -5.48
CA GLU A 205 10.20 10.32 -5.78
C GLU A 205 9.91 11.12 -4.50
N LEU A 206 9.62 10.44 -3.39
CA LEU A 206 9.42 11.07 -2.09
C LEU A 206 10.71 11.70 -1.55
N ALA A 207 11.86 11.06 -1.72
CA ALA A 207 13.14 11.63 -1.33
C ALA A 207 13.47 12.92 -2.11
N GLN A 208 12.99 13.04 -3.35
CA GLN A 208 13.18 14.24 -4.18
C GLN A 208 12.25 15.39 -3.82
N SER A 209 10.98 15.10 -3.49
CA SER A 209 9.97 16.13 -3.26
C SER A 209 9.70 16.44 -1.79
N SER A 210 9.75 15.43 -0.91
CA SER A 210 9.51 15.55 0.53
C SER A 210 10.41 14.59 1.33
N TRP A 211 11.72 14.83 1.30
CA TRP A 211 12.71 14.00 2.00
C TRP A 211 12.42 13.83 3.50
N ALA A 212 11.74 14.79 4.14
CA ALA A 212 11.38 14.72 5.55
C ALA A 212 10.37 13.60 5.85
N ASP A 213 9.49 13.27 4.90
CA ASP A 213 8.45 12.24 5.08
C ASP A 213 8.95 10.83 4.75
N THR A 214 10.15 10.71 4.21
CA THR A 214 10.75 9.43 3.81
C THR A 214 10.86 8.45 4.98
N ARG A 215 11.14 8.95 6.20
CA ARG A 215 11.15 8.12 7.40
C ARG A 215 9.78 7.54 7.71
N LEU A 216 8.74 8.37 7.66
CA LEU A 216 7.36 7.94 7.88
C LEU A 216 6.94 6.90 6.85
N TYR A 217 7.38 7.06 5.60
CA TYR A 217 7.14 6.08 4.55
C TYR A 217 7.81 4.72 4.84
N PHE A 218 9.05 4.69 5.32
CA PHE A 218 9.69 3.42 5.71
C PHE A 218 9.05 2.79 6.96
N GLU A 219 8.58 3.61 7.90
CA GLU A 219 7.96 3.13 9.14
C GLU A 219 6.53 2.58 8.91
N ARG A 220 5.74 3.25 8.07
CA ARG A 220 4.28 2.98 7.92
C ARG A 220 3.88 2.52 6.52
N GLY A 221 4.71 2.73 5.51
CA GLY A 221 4.35 2.53 4.10
C GLY A 221 3.95 1.11 3.75
N THR A 222 4.59 0.10 4.34
CA THR A 222 4.24 -1.32 4.12
C THR A 222 2.83 -1.64 4.61
N GLN A 223 2.46 -1.15 5.80
CA GLN A 223 1.13 -1.33 6.37
C GLN A 223 0.05 -0.61 5.54
N LEU A 224 0.35 0.60 5.07
CA LEU A 224 -0.55 1.38 4.22
C LEU A 224 -0.71 0.71 2.85
N MET A 225 0.37 0.22 2.25
CA MET A 225 0.35 -0.48 0.95
C MET A 225 -0.48 -1.77 1.01
N HIS A 226 -0.49 -2.48 2.13
CA HIS A 226 -1.33 -3.68 2.31
C HIS A 226 -2.83 -3.39 2.35
N LYS A 227 -3.26 -2.14 2.54
CA LYS A 227 -4.66 -1.75 2.37
C LYS A 227 -5.09 -1.72 0.91
N VAL A 228 -4.15 -1.72 -0.03
CA VAL A 228 -4.43 -1.72 -1.47
C VAL A 228 -4.37 -3.15 -2.00
N HIS A 229 -5.41 -3.55 -2.74
CA HIS A 229 -5.48 -4.84 -3.41
C HIS A 229 -4.22 -5.12 -4.24
N ALA A 230 -3.59 -6.27 -4.01
CA ALA A 230 -2.23 -6.58 -4.47
C ALA A 230 -1.96 -6.33 -5.97
N PRO A 231 -2.84 -6.74 -6.90
CA PRO A 231 -2.62 -6.52 -8.34
C PRO A 231 -2.57 -5.05 -8.77
N LEU A 232 -2.96 -4.13 -7.89
CA LEU A 232 -3.10 -2.70 -8.18
C LEU A 232 -2.11 -1.82 -7.43
N ARG A 233 -1.26 -2.40 -6.57
CA ARG A 233 -0.31 -1.65 -5.73
C ARG A 233 0.70 -0.85 -6.54
N GLU A 234 1.22 -1.39 -7.65
CA GLU A 234 2.11 -0.64 -8.54
C GLU A 234 1.40 0.54 -9.20
N ARG A 235 0.19 0.35 -9.73
CA ARG A 235 -0.62 1.42 -10.35
C ARG A 235 -0.90 2.55 -9.34
N PHE A 236 -1.27 2.18 -8.12
CA PHE A 236 -1.47 3.13 -7.04
C PHE A 236 -0.20 3.93 -6.71
N LEU A 237 0.95 3.27 -6.56
CA LEU A 237 2.22 3.95 -6.28
C LEU A 237 2.68 4.86 -7.44
N LEU A 238 2.35 4.51 -8.69
CA LEU A 238 2.61 5.37 -9.84
C LEU A 238 1.72 6.63 -9.85
N LEU A 239 0.47 6.54 -9.39
CA LEU A 239 -0.39 7.71 -9.19
C LEU A 239 0.14 8.61 -8.06
N THR A 240 0.50 8.01 -6.93
CA THR A 240 1.02 8.78 -5.79
C THR A 240 2.36 9.45 -6.14
N ALA A 241 3.22 8.77 -6.92
CA ALA A 241 4.46 9.34 -7.45
C ALA A 241 4.20 10.57 -8.36
N GLN A 242 3.16 10.54 -9.20
CA GLN A 242 2.82 11.70 -10.03
C GLN A 242 2.41 12.90 -9.19
N ALA A 243 1.64 12.69 -8.12
CA ALA A 243 1.30 13.75 -7.16
C ALA A 243 2.54 14.27 -6.41
N ALA A 244 3.51 13.40 -6.13
CA ALA A 244 4.75 13.76 -5.45
C ALA A 244 5.65 14.69 -6.27
N ARG A 245 5.59 14.66 -7.60
CA ARG A 245 6.42 15.53 -8.47
C ARG A 245 5.97 16.98 -8.47
N GLY A 246 4.75 17.26 -8.01
CA GLY A 246 4.26 18.62 -7.87
C GLY A 246 4.88 19.35 -6.67
N GLN A 247 5.04 20.67 -6.75
CA GLN A 247 5.76 21.48 -5.75
C GLN A 247 5.07 21.56 -4.36
N ASN A 248 3.93 20.89 -4.16
CA ASN A 248 3.23 20.86 -2.87
C ASN A 248 3.68 19.69 -1.99
N ARG A 249 4.00 20.01 -0.73
CA ARG A 249 4.76 19.18 0.22
C ARG A 249 3.96 18.07 0.92
N SER A 250 3.01 17.41 0.25
CA SER A 250 2.10 16.46 0.90
C SER A 250 2.04 15.09 0.21
N ALA A 251 3.10 14.68 -0.48
CA ALA A 251 3.18 13.40 -1.20
C ALA A 251 2.87 12.18 -0.30
N PHE A 252 3.46 12.15 0.90
CA PHE A 252 3.18 11.08 1.87
C PHE A 252 1.75 11.14 2.41
N GLN A 253 1.23 12.35 2.66
CA GLN A 253 -0.15 12.54 3.12
C GLN A 253 -1.15 12.01 2.09
N TYR A 254 -1.00 12.34 0.80
CA TYR A 254 -1.86 11.77 -0.25
C TYR A 254 -1.75 10.25 -0.33
N PHE A 255 -0.53 9.71 -0.25
CA PHE A 255 -0.33 8.26 -0.18
C PHE A 255 -1.05 7.65 1.04
N GLU A 256 -0.95 8.27 2.21
CA GLU A 256 -1.57 7.79 3.45
C GLU A 256 -3.10 7.84 3.37
N GLU A 257 -3.67 9.01 3.06
CA GLU A 257 -5.12 9.23 3.01
C GLU A 257 -5.78 8.34 1.95
N SER A 258 -5.21 8.27 0.75
CA SER A 258 -5.76 7.41 -0.32
C SER A 258 -5.57 5.93 -0.03
N SER A 259 -4.48 5.51 0.65
CA SER A 259 -4.34 4.12 1.11
C SER A 259 -5.39 3.76 2.16
N VAL A 260 -5.67 4.69 3.10
CA VAL A 260 -6.70 4.52 4.13
C VAL A 260 -8.07 4.40 3.48
N ALA A 261 -8.40 5.31 2.55
CA ALA A 261 -9.67 5.32 1.84
C ALA A 261 -9.89 4.03 1.03
N LEU A 262 -8.88 3.56 0.29
CA LEU A 262 -8.96 2.27 -0.39
C LEU A 262 -9.18 1.11 0.59
N GLY A 263 -8.57 1.15 1.78
CA GLY A 263 -8.77 0.13 2.80
C GLY A 263 -10.17 0.09 3.43
N GLU A 264 -11.05 1.03 3.12
CA GLU A 264 -12.47 1.02 3.51
C GLU A 264 -13.37 0.35 2.45
N LEU A 265 -12.82 0.06 1.27
CA LEU A 265 -13.54 -0.50 0.13
C LEU A 265 -13.30 -2.02 0.01
N GLU A 266 -14.17 -2.68 -0.76
CA GLU A 266 -13.94 -4.08 -1.10
C GLU A 266 -12.82 -4.19 -2.17
N PRO A 267 -11.95 -5.22 -2.13
CA PRO A 267 -10.81 -5.34 -3.05
C PRO A 267 -11.16 -5.29 -4.54
N ASP A 268 -12.35 -5.75 -4.92
CA ASP A 268 -12.86 -5.75 -6.29
C ASP A 268 -13.21 -4.33 -6.78
N GLU A 269 -13.53 -3.39 -5.87
CA GLU A 269 -13.87 -2.00 -6.19
C GLU A 269 -12.62 -1.17 -6.52
N HIS A 270 -11.45 -1.56 -5.99
CA HIS A 270 -10.20 -0.82 -6.17
C HIS A 270 -9.83 -0.67 -7.64
N PHE A 271 -10.13 -1.67 -8.48
CA PHE A 271 -9.83 -1.60 -9.91
C PHE A 271 -10.57 -0.42 -10.56
N THR A 272 -11.88 -0.31 -10.31
CA THR A 272 -12.73 0.76 -10.84
C THR A 272 -12.26 2.12 -10.32
N VAL A 273 -11.98 2.24 -9.02
CA VAL A 273 -11.52 3.49 -8.41
C VAL A 273 -10.19 3.94 -9.02
N LEU A 274 -9.19 3.06 -9.11
CA LEU A 274 -7.88 3.41 -9.65
C LEU A 274 -7.93 3.68 -11.17
N GLU A 275 -8.74 2.94 -11.94
CA GLU A 275 -8.96 3.23 -13.36
C GLU A 275 -9.55 4.63 -13.58
N LEU A 276 -10.51 5.04 -12.76
CA LEU A 276 -11.12 6.37 -12.82
C LEU A 276 -10.15 7.48 -12.37
N ALA A 277 -9.35 7.22 -11.33
CA ALA A 277 -8.31 8.14 -10.86
C ALA A 277 -7.21 8.36 -11.91
N GLU A 278 -6.79 7.31 -12.61
CA GLU A 278 -5.81 7.39 -13.70
C GLU A 278 -6.25 8.29 -14.85
N GLN A 279 -7.55 8.44 -15.08
CA GLN A 279 -8.08 9.36 -16.10
C GLN A 279 -8.02 10.83 -15.65
N LEU A 280 -7.98 11.09 -14.34
CA LEU A 280 -7.83 12.43 -13.77
C LEU A 280 -6.36 12.89 -13.74
N ALA A 281 -5.44 11.95 -13.52
CA ALA A 281 -4.01 12.24 -13.29
C ALA A 281 -3.34 13.09 -14.40
N PRO A 282 -3.61 12.91 -15.71
CA PRO A 282 -3.07 13.77 -16.76
C PRO A 282 -3.48 15.24 -16.67
N TYR A 283 -4.59 15.54 -15.98
CA TYR A 283 -5.11 16.90 -15.80
C TYR A 283 -4.74 17.49 -14.43
N SER A 284 -4.87 16.69 -13.37
CA SER A 284 -4.38 17.00 -12.03
C SER A 284 -4.10 15.71 -11.27
N PRO A 285 -2.82 15.42 -10.94
CA PRO A 285 -2.48 14.35 -10.02
C PRO A 285 -3.11 14.54 -8.64
N TYR A 286 -3.29 15.78 -8.18
CA TYR A 286 -3.92 16.06 -6.89
C TYR A 286 -5.41 15.73 -6.91
N ALA A 287 -6.13 16.12 -7.97
CA ALA A 287 -7.52 15.74 -8.14
C ALA A 287 -7.72 14.22 -8.19
N ALA A 288 -6.77 13.47 -8.78
CA ALA A 288 -6.79 12.02 -8.76
C ALA A 288 -6.67 11.43 -7.35
N MET A 289 -5.78 11.99 -6.52
CA MET A 289 -5.62 11.56 -5.12
C MET A 289 -6.83 11.97 -4.27
N ASP A 290 -7.30 13.20 -4.40
CA ASP A 290 -8.51 13.70 -3.73
C ASP A 290 -9.74 12.85 -4.09
N PHE A 291 -9.86 12.45 -5.36
CA PHE A 291 -10.92 11.54 -5.81
C PHE A 291 -10.86 10.21 -5.06
N ILE A 292 -9.69 9.55 -4.99
CA ILE A 292 -9.54 8.27 -4.28
C ILE A 292 -9.93 8.44 -2.81
N THR A 293 -9.43 9.51 -2.17
CA THR A 293 -9.71 9.81 -0.76
C THR A 293 -11.20 10.06 -0.50
N ALA A 294 -11.93 10.67 -1.43
CA ALA A 294 -13.35 10.97 -1.28
C ALA A 294 -14.28 9.78 -1.58
N VAL A 295 -13.82 8.76 -2.29
CA VAL A 295 -14.68 7.64 -2.76
C VAL A 295 -15.47 6.97 -1.63
N PRO A 296 -14.90 6.58 -0.48
CA PRO A 296 -15.68 5.93 0.58
C PRO A 296 -16.86 6.77 1.05
N GLN A 297 -16.68 8.09 1.20
CA GLN A 297 -17.76 9.01 1.56
C GLN A 297 -18.81 9.13 0.45
N VAL A 298 -18.39 9.14 -0.81
CA VAL A 298 -19.30 9.19 -1.97
C VAL A 298 -20.15 7.92 -2.06
N LEU A 299 -19.55 6.74 -1.85
CA LEU A 299 -20.22 5.45 -1.89
C LEU A 299 -21.21 5.21 -0.76
N GLN A 300 -21.24 6.06 0.28
CA GLN A 300 -22.32 6.06 1.27
C GLN A 300 -23.65 6.60 0.71
N ARG A 301 -23.64 7.23 -0.47
CA ARG A 301 -24.79 7.94 -1.05
C ARG A 301 -25.13 7.51 -2.47
N ILE A 302 -24.19 6.95 -3.20
CA ILE A 302 -24.37 6.41 -4.55
C ILE A 302 -23.74 5.03 -4.63
N ARG A 303 -24.14 4.24 -5.62
CA ARG A 303 -23.56 2.91 -5.86
C ARG A 303 -22.24 3.01 -6.64
N ILE A 304 -21.44 1.95 -6.58
CA ILE A 304 -20.16 1.88 -7.30
C ILE A 304 -20.30 2.01 -8.83
N ASP A 305 -21.40 1.53 -9.42
CA ASP A 305 -21.71 1.68 -10.85
C ASP A 305 -22.00 3.14 -11.24
N GLU A 306 -22.44 3.96 -10.28
CA GLU A 306 -22.75 5.38 -10.46
C GLU A 306 -21.50 6.28 -10.27
N LEU A 307 -20.43 5.75 -9.67
CA LEU A 307 -19.20 6.49 -9.39
C LEU A 307 -18.57 7.10 -10.66
N ARG A 308 -18.67 6.39 -11.81
CA ARG A 308 -18.20 6.90 -13.11
C ARG A 308 -18.92 8.20 -13.50
N GLY A 309 -20.23 8.28 -13.28
CA GLY A 309 -21.01 9.48 -13.59
C GLY A 309 -20.56 10.69 -12.78
N TRP A 310 -20.26 10.48 -11.49
CA TRP A 310 -19.71 11.52 -10.60
C TRP A 310 -18.31 11.94 -11.05
N GLN A 311 -17.42 10.98 -11.33
CA GLN A 311 -16.07 11.26 -11.80
C GLN A 311 -16.06 12.02 -13.14
N GLU A 312 -16.88 11.64 -14.11
CA GLU A 312 -16.95 12.31 -15.41
C GLU A 312 -17.44 13.76 -15.30
N ALA A 313 -18.38 14.02 -14.37
CA ALA A 313 -18.83 15.37 -14.09
C ALA A 313 -17.69 16.23 -13.50
N GLY A 314 -16.93 15.68 -12.56
CA GLY A 314 -15.73 16.31 -12.01
C GLY A 314 -14.64 16.52 -13.05
N LEU A 315 -14.38 15.54 -13.92
CA LEU A 315 -13.39 15.64 -15.00
C LEU A 315 -13.73 16.76 -15.99
N ARG A 316 -15.01 16.91 -16.37
CA ARG A 316 -15.46 18.03 -17.22
C ARG A 316 -15.19 19.39 -16.58
N ILE A 317 -15.34 19.49 -15.25
CA ILE A 317 -15.00 20.71 -14.51
C ILE A 317 -13.48 20.91 -14.52
N LEU A 318 -12.71 19.87 -14.21
CA LEU A 318 -11.25 19.90 -14.14
C LEU A 318 -10.61 20.32 -15.48
N GLN A 319 -11.16 19.86 -16.60
CA GLN A 319 -10.74 20.25 -17.95
C GLN A 319 -10.94 21.74 -18.26
N VAL A 320 -11.87 22.42 -17.57
CA VAL A 320 -12.16 23.85 -17.73
C VAL A 320 -11.45 24.68 -16.67
N SER A 321 -11.38 24.20 -15.43
CA SER A 321 -10.78 24.87 -14.28
C SER A 321 -10.14 23.87 -13.34
N HIS A 322 -8.83 23.97 -13.16
CA HIS A 322 -8.05 23.10 -12.27
C HIS A 322 -8.55 23.19 -10.82
N ASP A 323 -8.57 24.40 -10.25
CA ASP A 323 -9.05 24.66 -8.89
C ASP A 323 -10.49 24.21 -8.67
N GLY A 324 -11.35 24.40 -9.68
CA GLY A 324 -12.75 23.96 -9.64
C GLY A 324 -12.89 22.44 -9.60
N GLY A 325 -12.05 21.73 -10.36
CA GLY A 325 -12.01 20.27 -10.35
C GLY A 325 -11.45 19.70 -9.05
N GLU A 326 -10.37 20.28 -8.52
CA GLU A 326 -9.82 19.86 -7.22
C GLU A 326 -10.81 20.10 -6.07
N ALA A 327 -11.47 21.26 -6.04
CA ALA A 327 -12.51 21.53 -5.04
C ALA A 327 -13.71 20.58 -5.17
N TYR A 328 -14.04 20.12 -6.38
CA TYR A 328 -15.09 19.13 -6.62
C TYR A 328 -14.76 17.79 -5.97
N PHE A 329 -13.55 17.28 -6.20
CA PHE A 329 -13.11 15.99 -5.67
C PHE A 329 -12.78 16.03 -4.17
N ARG A 330 -12.46 17.21 -3.60
CA ARG A 330 -12.41 17.42 -2.14
C ARG A 330 -13.78 17.55 -1.47
N LEU A 331 -14.87 17.40 -2.21
CA LEU A 331 -16.25 17.60 -1.72
C LEU A 331 -16.50 19.01 -1.16
N GLN A 332 -15.78 20.02 -1.68
CA GLN A 332 -15.91 21.43 -1.28
C GLN A 332 -16.79 22.25 -2.25
N SER A 333 -17.33 21.60 -3.28
CA SER A 333 -18.17 22.22 -4.30
C SER A 333 -19.63 21.82 -4.13
N SER A 334 -20.55 22.80 -4.15
CA SER A 334 -22.00 22.53 -4.20
C SER A 334 -22.39 21.68 -5.42
N ARG A 335 -21.65 21.81 -6.52
CA ARG A 335 -21.88 21.01 -7.72
C ARG A 335 -21.55 19.53 -7.52
N SER A 336 -20.64 19.20 -6.60
CA SER A 336 -20.35 17.80 -6.25
C SER A 336 -21.55 17.18 -5.56
N GLU A 337 -22.09 17.90 -4.57
CA GLU A 337 -23.32 17.52 -3.86
C GLU A 337 -24.53 17.38 -4.77
N ASP A 338 -24.75 18.32 -5.69
CA ASP A 338 -25.86 18.28 -6.64
C ASP A 338 -25.79 17.04 -7.55
N ILE A 339 -24.59 16.66 -7.99
CA ILE A 339 -24.38 15.48 -8.84
C ILE A 339 -24.59 14.19 -8.04
N ILE A 340 -24.08 14.11 -6.82
CA ILE A 340 -24.31 12.96 -5.91
C ILE A 340 -25.81 12.78 -5.68
N GLU A 341 -26.54 13.86 -5.39
CA GLU A 341 -27.99 13.82 -5.17
C GLU A 341 -28.78 13.42 -6.42
N THR A 342 -28.29 13.82 -7.59
CA THR A 342 -28.89 13.48 -8.89
C THR A 342 -28.67 12.01 -9.24
N LEU A 343 -27.47 11.48 -8.98
CA LEU A 343 -27.11 10.09 -9.24
C LEU A 343 -27.75 9.13 -8.23
N SER A 344 -27.92 9.56 -6.98
CA SER A 344 -28.45 8.72 -5.91
C SER A 344 -29.86 8.22 -6.22
N ALA A 345 -30.00 6.90 -6.31
CA ALA A 345 -31.28 6.21 -6.40
C ALA A 345 -32.11 6.30 -5.11
N ARG A 346 -31.48 6.70 -4.00
CA ARG A 346 -32.04 6.74 -2.65
C ARG A 346 -33.19 7.75 -2.55
N VAL A 347 -34.30 7.31 -1.94
CA VAL A 347 -35.40 8.19 -1.55
C VAL A 347 -35.56 8.14 -0.04
N GLU A 348 -35.40 9.27 0.62
CA GLU A 348 -35.59 9.41 2.07
C GLU A 348 -37.04 9.76 2.39
N LEU A 349 -37.66 9.03 3.32
CA LEU A 349 -39.04 9.26 3.74
C LEU A 349 -39.23 10.68 4.28
N SER A 350 -38.24 11.24 4.97
CA SER A 350 -38.29 12.61 5.50
C SER A 350 -38.53 13.68 4.42
N ARG A 351 -38.05 13.43 3.18
CA ARG A 351 -38.20 14.35 2.05
C ARG A 351 -39.54 14.20 1.33
N VAL A 352 -40.08 12.98 1.28
CA VAL A 352 -41.32 12.67 0.53
C VAL A 352 -42.54 12.41 1.43
N GLY A 353 -42.38 12.41 2.74
CA GLY A 353 -43.39 11.98 3.71
C GLY A 353 -44.67 12.81 3.64
N GLU A 354 -44.57 14.13 3.47
CA GLU A 354 -45.76 14.99 3.32
C GLU A 354 -46.52 14.71 2.02
N ILE A 355 -45.78 14.45 0.93
CA ILE A 355 -46.39 14.07 -0.36
C ILE A 355 -47.13 12.74 -0.21
N LEU A 356 -46.51 11.75 0.44
CA LEU A 356 -47.12 10.45 0.71
C LEU A 356 -48.31 10.56 1.67
N ARG A 357 -48.27 11.46 2.66
CA ARG A 357 -49.39 11.73 3.56
C ARG A 357 -50.60 12.27 2.81
N LEU A 358 -50.39 13.28 1.96
CA LEU A 358 -51.44 13.83 1.09
C LEU A 358 -51.97 12.77 0.12
N TYR A 359 -51.10 11.92 -0.40
CA TYR A 359 -51.48 10.79 -1.25
C TYR A 359 -52.37 9.78 -0.51
N CYS A 360 -52.01 9.34 0.69
CA CYS A 360 -52.82 8.43 1.51
C CYS A 360 -54.16 9.06 1.92
N LYS A 361 -54.18 10.36 2.24
CA LYS A 361 -55.39 11.11 2.54
C LYS A 361 -56.32 11.17 1.33
N ALA A 362 -55.79 11.37 0.13
CA ALA A 362 -56.59 11.35 -1.10
C ALA A 362 -57.17 9.96 -1.40
N LEU A 363 -56.47 8.89 -1.05
CA LEU A 363 -56.94 7.52 -1.24
C LEU A 363 -58.02 7.08 -0.24
N THR A 364 -57.90 7.51 1.03
CA THR A 364 -58.78 7.03 2.13
C THR A 364 -59.85 8.03 2.56
N GLY A 365 -59.73 9.30 2.15
CA GLY A 365 -60.54 10.39 2.70
C GLY A 365 -60.30 10.70 4.18
N ARG A 366 -59.38 9.99 4.85
CA ARG A 366 -59.05 10.14 6.28
C ARG A 366 -57.75 10.92 6.46
N ASP A 367 -57.61 11.62 7.58
CA ASP A 367 -56.33 12.24 7.93
C ASP A 367 -55.44 11.18 8.57
N VAL A 368 -54.51 10.65 7.78
CA VAL A 368 -53.59 9.58 8.19
C VAL A 368 -52.19 10.18 8.33
N ALA A 369 -51.48 9.88 9.42
CA ALA A 369 -50.09 10.26 9.59
C ALA A 369 -49.17 9.30 8.84
N VAL A 370 -48.02 9.77 8.37
CA VAL A 370 -46.97 8.92 7.79
C VAL A 370 -45.70 9.07 8.62
N GLN A 371 -45.16 7.95 9.10
CA GLN A 371 -43.98 7.90 9.96
C GLN A 371 -43.00 6.81 9.51
N SER A 372 -41.76 6.88 9.99
CA SER A 372 -40.79 5.81 9.76
C SER A 372 -41.15 4.57 10.56
N SER A 373 -40.95 3.39 9.98
CA SER A 373 -41.04 2.10 10.66
C SER A 373 -40.09 1.97 11.86
N SER A 374 -39.00 2.75 11.93
CA SER A 374 -38.13 2.81 13.10
C SER A 374 -38.88 3.31 14.36
N ALA A 375 -39.91 4.15 14.21
CA ALA A 375 -40.75 4.58 15.32
C ALA A 375 -41.63 3.46 15.92
N LEU A 376 -41.80 2.32 15.22
CA LEU A 376 -42.49 1.13 15.76
C LEU A 376 -41.55 0.28 16.62
N ALA A 377 -40.26 0.22 16.27
CA ALA A 377 -39.24 -0.51 17.03
C ALA A 377 -39.07 0.10 18.43
N ASP A 378 -39.03 1.43 18.52
CA ASP A 378 -38.94 2.18 19.79
C ASP A 378 -40.13 1.95 20.73
N LYS A 379 -41.29 1.57 20.18
CA LYS A 379 -42.51 1.24 20.94
C LYS A 379 -42.54 -0.21 21.45
N GLY A 380 -41.52 -1.02 21.17
CA GLY A 380 -41.40 -2.39 21.68
C GLY A 380 -42.35 -3.40 21.03
N ILE A 381 -42.84 -3.12 19.82
CA ILE A 381 -43.71 -4.05 19.08
C ILE A 381 -42.83 -5.12 18.40
N GLY A 382 -42.43 -6.13 19.18
CA GLY A 382 -41.41 -7.14 18.82
C GLY A 382 -41.72 -8.11 17.67
N TRP A 383 -42.67 -7.80 16.79
CA TRP A 383 -43.02 -8.57 15.59
C TRP A 383 -42.93 -7.75 14.29
N VAL A 384 -42.58 -6.46 14.36
CA VAL A 384 -42.50 -5.61 13.17
C VAL A 384 -41.11 -5.66 12.56
N ASN A 385 -41.00 -6.12 11.32
CA ASN A 385 -39.78 -5.99 10.53
C ASN A 385 -39.55 -4.51 10.23
N GLU A 386 -38.41 -3.94 10.62
CA GLU A 386 -38.08 -2.52 10.42
C GLU A 386 -38.11 -2.10 8.94
N ASN A 387 -37.97 -3.06 8.01
CA ASN A 387 -38.02 -2.83 6.57
C ASN A 387 -39.42 -3.00 5.95
N HIS A 388 -40.46 -3.31 6.74
CA HIS A 388 -41.81 -3.58 6.21
C HIS A 388 -42.77 -2.43 6.51
N ALA A 389 -43.56 -2.05 5.51
CA ALA A 389 -44.64 -1.10 5.67
C ALA A 389 -45.78 -1.69 6.54
N SER A 390 -46.34 -0.89 7.44
CA SER A 390 -47.40 -1.30 8.37
C SER A 390 -48.34 -0.13 8.70
N THR A 391 -49.42 -0.37 9.45
CA THR A 391 -50.33 0.69 9.92
C THR A 391 -51.00 0.34 11.26
N GLU A 392 -51.24 1.36 12.10
CA GLU A 392 -51.96 1.26 13.39
C GLU A 392 -53.39 1.85 13.30
N GLY A 393 -53.93 2.09 12.10
CA GLY A 393 -55.29 2.63 11.92
C GLY A 393 -55.34 4.15 11.69
N THR A 394 -54.45 4.90 12.33
CA THR A 394 -54.31 6.37 12.18
C THR A 394 -52.97 6.81 11.62
N THR A 395 -51.97 5.92 11.65
CA THR A 395 -50.62 6.16 11.15
C THR A 395 -50.21 5.01 10.23
N ILE A 396 -49.64 5.35 9.08
CA ILE A 396 -48.94 4.42 8.19
C ILE A 396 -47.45 4.56 8.45
N PHE A 397 -46.79 3.43 8.64
CA PHE A 397 -45.36 3.33 8.87
C PHE A 397 -44.69 2.79 7.62
N LEU A 398 -43.67 3.48 7.14
CA LEU A 398 -42.92 3.15 5.93
C LEU A 398 -41.42 3.07 6.25
N PRO A 399 -40.61 2.34 5.47
CA PRO A 399 -39.16 2.35 5.63
C PRO A 399 -38.59 3.77 5.60
N GLU A 400 -37.59 4.04 6.44
CA GLU A 400 -36.95 5.35 6.52
C GLU A 400 -36.28 5.75 5.19
N VAL A 401 -35.76 4.76 4.48
CA VAL A 401 -35.06 4.89 3.20
C VAL A 401 -35.58 3.83 2.22
N MET A 402 -35.74 4.23 0.96
CA MET A 402 -36.02 3.32 -0.16
C MET A 402 -34.90 3.37 -1.19
N GLU A 403 -34.22 2.24 -1.37
CA GLU A 403 -33.12 2.06 -2.32
C GLU A 403 -33.08 0.62 -2.86
N THR A 404 -34.25 0.04 -3.15
CA THR A 404 -34.37 -1.33 -3.66
C THR A 404 -34.14 -1.41 -5.17
N PHE A 405 -34.48 -0.34 -5.90
CA PHE A 405 -34.42 -0.26 -7.34
C PHE A 405 -33.28 0.64 -7.80
N HIS A 406 -32.81 0.44 -9.04
CA HIS A 406 -31.72 1.23 -9.62
C HIS A 406 -32.09 2.70 -9.84
N GLU A 407 -33.35 2.97 -10.15
CA GLU A 407 -33.82 4.30 -10.53
C GLU A 407 -34.59 4.96 -9.38
N LYS A 408 -34.24 6.22 -9.07
CA LYS A 408 -34.90 7.02 -8.01
C LYS A 408 -36.43 7.10 -8.19
N PRO A 409 -36.99 7.28 -9.41
CA PRO A 409 -38.43 7.23 -9.64
C PRO A 409 -39.08 5.90 -9.27
N ASP A 410 -38.38 4.78 -9.45
CA ASP A 410 -38.90 3.44 -9.12
C ASP A 410 -38.90 3.22 -7.60
N ASN A 411 -37.88 3.70 -6.90
CA ASN A 411 -37.87 3.74 -5.44
C ASN A 411 -39.02 4.62 -4.89
N PHE A 412 -39.27 5.78 -5.49
CA PHE A 412 -40.44 6.58 -5.13
C PHE A 412 -41.77 5.88 -5.48
N ALA A 413 -41.82 5.14 -6.60
CA ALA A 413 -42.97 4.33 -6.95
C ALA A 413 -43.22 3.20 -5.93
N ALA A 414 -42.17 2.56 -5.42
CA ALA A 414 -42.27 1.56 -4.36
C ALA A 414 -42.88 2.13 -3.08
N TYR A 415 -42.48 3.35 -2.67
CA TYR A 415 -43.14 4.05 -1.57
C TYR A 415 -44.63 4.24 -1.81
N LYS A 416 -45.03 4.63 -3.03
CA LYS A 416 -46.46 4.74 -3.38
C LYS A 416 -47.15 3.39 -3.27
N VAL A 417 -46.58 2.30 -3.80
CA VAL A 417 -47.15 0.95 -3.69
C VAL A 417 -47.37 0.56 -2.23
N PHE A 418 -46.38 0.77 -1.37
CA PHE A 418 -46.49 0.47 0.06
C PHE A 418 -47.57 1.34 0.72
N SER A 419 -47.58 2.63 0.42
CA SER A 419 -48.56 3.58 0.93
C SER A 419 -49.99 3.21 0.50
N THR A 420 -50.19 2.83 -0.77
CA THR A 420 -51.48 2.37 -1.30
C THR A 420 -51.93 1.08 -0.62
N HIS A 421 -51.02 0.12 -0.45
CA HIS A 421 -51.34 -1.14 0.21
C HIS A 421 -51.81 -0.92 1.65
N GLN A 422 -51.08 -0.11 2.44
CA GLN A 422 -51.47 0.19 3.81
C GLN A 422 -52.74 1.04 3.87
N SER A 423 -52.90 2.02 2.97
CA SER A 423 -54.12 2.81 2.84
C SER A 423 -55.35 1.95 2.51
N ALA A 424 -55.20 0.92 1.68
CA ALA A 424 -56.28 0.01 1.33
C ALA A 424 -56.79 -0.78 2.55
N HIS A 425 -55.90 -1.18 3.46
CA HIS A 425 -56.33 -1.80 4.71
C HIS A 425 -57.21 -0.88 5.56
N LEU A 426 -56.93 0.43 5.56
CA LEU A 426 -57.71 1.43 6.27
C LEU A 426 -59.05 1.72 5.57
N GLU A 427 -59.04 1.90 4.26
CA GLU A 427 -60.23 2.23 3.47
C GLU A 427 -61.25 1.09 3.47
N PHE A 428 -60.79 -0.14 3.26
CA PHE A 428 -61.66 -1.31 3.19
C PHE A 428 -61.89 -1.99 4.54
N GLY A 429 -61.46 -1.36 5.65
CA GLY A 429 -61.74 -1.83 7.00
C GLY A 429 -61.16 -3.21 7.30
N SER A 430 -59.96 -3.53 6.79
CA SER A 430 -59.32 -4.84 7.01
C SER A 430 -59.13 -5.16 8.49
N PHE A 431 -59.00 -4.14 9.33
CA PHE A 431 -58.85 -4.26 10.78
C PHE A 431 -60.15 -4.02 11.56
N GLU A 432 -61.27 -3.76 10.88
CA GLU A 432 -62.59 -3.49 11.51
C GLU A 432 -63.37 -4.78 11.78
N PHE A 433 -62.67 -5.91 11.94
CA PHE A 433 -63.32 -7.18 12.27
C PHE A 433 -63.99 -7.07 13.65
N ASP A 434 -65.28 -7.34 13.67
CA ASP A 434 -66.09 -7.44 14.88
C ASP A 434 -66.71 -8.84 14.94
N PHE A 435 -66.42 -9.54 16.03
CA PHE A 435 -66.86 -10.92 16.23
C PHE A 435 -68.38 -11.06 16.30
N GLU A 436 -69.09 -10.03 16.75
CA GLU A 436 -70.55 -10.03 16.86
C GLU A 436 -71.24 -9.54 15.57
N ARG A 437 -70.50 -8.86 14.69
CA ARG A 437 -71.06 -8.34 13.43
C ARG A 437 -71.45 -9.50 12.49
N PRO A 438 -72.71 -9.56 12.01
CA PRO A 438 -73.15 -10.56 11.04
C PRO A 438 -72.32 -10.50 9.75
N GLY A 439 -72.06 -11.66 9.13
CA GLY A 439 -71.34 -11.72 7.87
C GLY A 439 -72.15 -11.11 6.71
N THR A 440 -71.49 -10.32 5.86
CA THR A 440 -72.14 -9.62 4.74
C THR A 440 -72.54 -10.56 3.60
N HIS A 441 -71.74 -11.61 3.36
CA HIS A 441 -71.92 -12.52 2.22
C HIS A 441 -72.23 -13.97 2.63
N PHE A 442 -71.69 -14.42 3.76
CA PHE A 442 -71.89 -15.77 4.28
C PHE A 442 -72.55 -15.71 5.66
N GLY A 443 -73.39 -16.70 5.96
CA GLY A 443 -73.97 -16.88 7.30
C GLY A 443 -72.88 -17.03 8.36
N ASN A 444 -73.15 -16.54 9.58
CA ASN A 444 -72.17 -16.57 10.65
C ASN A 444 -71.96 -18.01 11.15
N LEU A 445 -70.83 -18.63 10.76
CA LEU A 445 -70.44 -19.98 11.19
C LEU A 445 -69.73 -20.01 12.55
N ARG A 446 -69.41 -18.84 13.13
CA ARG A 446 -68.56 -18.70 14.33
C ARG A 446 -69.16 -19.44 15.54
N SER A 447 -70.48 -19.37 15.73
CA SER A 447 -71.20 -20.07 16.79
C SER A 447 -71.33 -21.59 16.56
N GLY A 448 -71.27 -22.05 15.30
CA GLY A 448 -71.29 -23.46 14.92
C GLY A 448 -69.93 -24.17 15.12
N ILE A 449 -68.83 -23.43 14.99
CA ILE A 449 -67.47 -23.94 15.22
C ILE A 449 -67.20 -24.13 16.71
N ALA A 450 -67.67 -23.20 17.56
CA ALA A 450 -67.53 -23.33 19.01
C ALA A 450 -68.32 -24.53 19.60
N SER A 451 -69.45 -24.88 18.99
CA SER A 451 -70.34 -25.98 19.44
C SER A 451 -69.93 -27.36 18.92
N SER A 452 -69.15 -27.43 17.84
CA SER A 452 -68.61 -28.71 17.32
C SER A 452 -67.31 -29.17 18.01
N GLY A 453 -66.65 -28.29 18.78
CA GLY A 453 -65.46 -28.60 19.57
C GLY A 453 -65.72 -29.19 20.97
N SER A 454 -66.96 -29.16 21.49
CA SER A 454 -67.28 -29.71 22.83
C SER A 454 -67.78 -31.16 22.82
N ALA A 455 -67.92 -31.77 21.63
CA ALA A 455 -68.44 -33.13 21.48
C ALA A 455 -67.34 -34.19 21.29
N THR A 456 -66.24 -34.12 22.05
CA THR A 456 -65.34 -35.28 22.30
C THR A 456 -64.37 -35.00 23.45
N THR A 457 -64.87 -34.90 24.69
CA THR A 457 -64.10 -35.33 25.89
C THR A 457 -65.06 -35.70 27.01
N HIS A 458 -65.77 -36.81 26.85
CA HIS A 458 -66.30 -37.60 27.96
C HIS A 458 -66.35 -39.07 27.53
N MET A 459 -65.22 -39.76 27.68
CA MET A 459 -65.07 -41.00 28.43
C MET A 459 -63.60 -41.37 28.53
#